data_AF-A0A0G2JAU1-F1
#
_entry.id   AF-A0A0G2JAU1-F1
#
_cell.length_a   1.000
_cell.length_b   1.000
_cell.length_c   1.000
_cell.angle_alpha   90.00
_cell.angle_beta   90.00
_cell.angle_gamma   90.00
#
_symmetry.space_group_name_H-M   'P 1'
#
loop_
_entity.id
_entity.type
_entity.pdbx_description
1 polymer ?
#
loop_
_entity_poly.entity_id
_entity_poly.type
_entity_poly.pdbx_seq_one_letter_code
_entity_poly.pdbx_strand_id
1 'polypeptide(L)'
;MIAPPSAPSALLVVGKFGATIHVLHLVPEDGTIERFSLTTPSSTTTFRRGGATEQAREQIGMVTLHIGDGETTTSFLNDIETRACKLWNDSLSSRPTQSVEVTQLVQDVQRPLIQFVKEKGEIAL
;
A
#
# COMPACT_ATOMS: atom_id res chain seq x y z
N MET A 1 -21.16 -12.71 21.49
CA MET A 1 -20.27 -11.58 21.15
C MET A 1 -19.89 -11.76 19.69
N ILE A 2 -20.44 -10.95 18.79
CA ILE A 2 -20.07 -10.99 17.37
C ILE A 2 -18.85 -10.08 17.28
N ALA A 3 -17.68 -10.64 16.95
CA ALA A 3 -16.51 -9.83 16.66
C ALA A 3 -16.85 -8.91 15.49
N PRO A 4 -16.48 -7.61 15.52
CA PRO A 4 -16.67 -6.75 14.36
C PRO A 4 -16.00 -7.43 13.15
N PRO A 5 -16.61 -7.37 11.96
CA PRO A 5 -16.01 -7.93 10.76
C PRO A 5 -14.61 -7.33 10.60
N SER A 6 -13.59 -8.15 10.82
CA SER A 6 -12.20 -7.82 10.55
C SER A 6 -12.04 -7.87 9.04
N ALA A 7 -12.32 -6.77 8.35
CA ALA A 7 -12.01 -6.70 6.93
C ALA A 7 -10.48 -6.78 6.78
N PRO A 8 -9.96 -7.71 5.98
CA PRO A 8 -8.52 -7.75 5.72
C PRO A 8 -8.11 -6.48 4.96
N SER A 9 -7.16 -5.73 5.52
CA SER A 9 -6.60 -4.54 4.87
C SER A 9 -5.21 -4.83 4.28
N ALA A 10 -4.83 -4.02 3.29
CA ALA A 10 -3.52 -4.11 2.65
C ALA A 10 -2.72 -2.82 2.88
N LEU A 11 -1.45 -3.00 3.23
CA LEU A 11 -0.49 -1.92 3.43
C LEU A 11 0.61 -2.04 2.39
N LEU A 12 0.88 -0.95 1.67
CA LEU A 12 2.11 -0.81 0.90
C LEU A 12 3.12 -0.03 1.74
N VAL A 13 4.25 -0.67 2.03
CA VAL A 13 5.29 -0.10 2.89
C VAL A 13 6.53 0.17 2.04
N VAL A 14 7.00 1.42 2.06
CA VAL A 14 8.25 1.85 1.43
C VAL A 14 9.25 2.22 2.51
N GLY A 15 10.44 1.64 2.45
CA GLY A 15 11.52 1.86 3.41
C GLY A 15 11.88 0.61 4.20
N LYS A 16 12.74 0.78 5.20
CA LYS A 16 13.31 -0.31 6.00
C LYS A 16 12.82 -0.24 7.44
N PHE A 17 12.38 -1.37 7.98
CA PHE A 17 12.12 -1.50 9.42
C PHE A 17 13.41 -1.24 10.22
N GLY A 18 13.30 -0.49 11.31
CA GLY A 18 14.45 0.08 12.02
C GLY A 18 14.84 1.49 11.58
N ALA A 19 14.09 2.06 10.63
CA ALA A 19 14.18 3.45 10.21
C ALA A 19 12.76 4.03 10.03
N THR A 20 12.67 5.17 9.35
CA THR A 20 11.40 5.71 8.89
C THR A 20 10.87 4.87 7.72
N ILE A 21 9.68 4.31 7.90
CA ILE A 21 8.88 3.70 6.85
C ILE A 21 7.75 4.63 6.46
N HIS A 22 7.41 4.62 5.18
CA HIS A 22 6.24 5.28 4.63
C HIS A 22 5.20 4.24 4.28
N VAL A 23 3.96 4.48 4.66
CA VAL A 23 2.87 3.52 4.53
C VAL A 23 1.73 4.17 3.76
N LEU A 24 1.27 3.44 2.76
CA LEU A 24 -0.01 3.67 2.08
C LEU A 24 -0.97 2.56 2.51
N HIS A 25 -2.07 2.95 3.15
CA HIS A 25 -3.09 2.03 3.63
C HIS A 25 -4.33 2.18 2.75
N LEU A 26 -4.72 1.07 2.12
CA LEU A 26 -5.99 0.98 1.41
C LEU A 26 -7.03 0.53 2.44
N VAL A 27 -7.90 1.44 2.88
CA VAL A 27 -8.93 1.16 3.88
C VAL A 27 -10.08 0.45 3.18
N PRO A 28 -10.29 -0.85 3.45
CA PRO A 28 -11.28 -1.62 2.72
C PRO A 28 -12.73 -1.24 3.04
N GLU A 29 -12.98 -0.66 4.22
CA GLU A 29 -14.33 -0.39 4.72
C GLU A 29 -15.01 0.78 4.01
N ASP A 30 -14.27 1.84 3.71
CA ASP A 30 -14.79 3.06 3.08
C ASP A 30 -14.06 3.42 1.77
N GLY A 31 -13.01 2.67 1.43
CA GLY A 31 -12.20 2.90 0.25
C GLY A 31 -11.32 4.14 0.32
N THR A 32 -11.13 4.69 1.51
CA THR A 32 -10.16 5.76 1.71
C THR A 32 -8.74 5.23 1.57
N ILE A 33 -7.85 6.11 1.09
CA ILE A 33 -6.41 5.83 1.07
C ILE A 33 -5.77 6.71 2.13
N GLU A 34 -5.22 6.09 3.16
CA GLU A 34 -4.47 6.79 4.19
C GLU A 34 -2.98 6.75 3.90
N ARG A 35 -2.31 7.86 4.14
CA ARG A 35 -0.86 7.97 4.03
C ARG A 35 -0.26 8.46 5.33
N PHE A 36 0.73 7.73 5.82
CA PHE A 36 1.46 8.13 7.01
C PHE A 36 2.90 7.61 7.02
N SER A 37 3.72 8.20 7.89
CA SER A 37 5.11 7.78 8.10
C SER A 37 5.32 7.38 9.55
N LEU A 38 6.18 6.39 9.77
CA LEU A 38 6.47 5.84 11.09
C LEU A 38 7.96 5.59 11.23
N THR A 39 8.55 6.07 12.31
CA THR A 39 9.88 5.63 12.71
C THR A 39 9.73 4.37 13.54
N THR A 40 10.26 3.26 13.03
CA THR A 40 10.18 1.96 13.69
C THR A 40 11.50 1.68 14.41
N PRO A 41 11.48 1.21 15.67
CA PRO A 41 12.67 0.70 16.33
C PRO A 41 13.32 -0.44 15.54
N SER A 42 14.65 -0.58 15.62
CA SER A 42 15.42 -1.63 14.94
C SER A 42 15.00 -3.05 15.31
N SER A 43 14.40 -3.22 16.49
CA SER A 43 13.84 -4.49 16.98
C SER A 43 12.44 -4.81 16.42
N THR A 44 11.83 -3.89 15.66
CA THR A 44 10.47 -4.07 15.13
C THR A 44 10.51 -4.96 13.90
N THR A 45 9.95 -6.16 14.02
CA THR A 45 9.86 -7.11 12.92
C THR A 45 8.46 -7.16 12.29
N THR A 46 7.42 -6.72 12.99
CA THR A 46 6.02 -6.79 12.54
C THR A 46 5.30 -5.45 12.69
N PHE A 47 4.44 -5.12 11.72
CA PHE A 47 3.59 -3.94 11.75
C PHE A 47 2.41 -4.16 12.69
N ARG A 48 2.27 -3.27 13.68
CA ARG A 48 1.15 -3.27 14.64
C ARG A 48 0.75 -1.84 14.95
N ARG A 49 -0.37 -1.37 14.40
CA ARG A 49 -0.83 0.02 14.59
C ARG A 49 -2.34 0.14 14.46
N GLY A 50 -2.95 0.97 15.31
CA GLY A 50 -4.38 1.32 15.20
C GLY A 50 -5.33 0.12 15.30
N GLY A 51 -4.94 -0.94 16.02
CA GLY A 51 -5.70 -2.19 16.09
C GLY A 51 -5.40 -3.18 14.95
N ALA A 52 -4.74 -2.74 13.87
CA ALA A 52 -4.27 -3.63 12.81
C ALA A 52 -2.99 -4.38 13.24
N THR A 53 -2.97 -5.69 13.00
CA THR A 53 -1.81 -6.56 13.24
C THR A 53 -1.45 -7.25 11.93
N GLU A 54 -0.18 -7.14 11.53
CA GLU A 54 0.36 -7.84 10.36
C GLU A 54 0.16 -9.35 10.47
N GLN A 55 -0.48 -9.93 9.46
CA GLN A 55 -0.68 -11.38 9.33
C GLN A 55 0.39 -12.01 8.44
N ALA A 56 0.73 -11.33 7.35
CA ALA A 56 1.72 -11.78 6.38
C ALA A 56 2.38 -10.57 5.71
N ARG A 57 3.59 -10.76 5.20
CA ARG A 57 4.33 -9.79 4.41
C ARG A 57 4.97 -10.48 3.23
N GLU A 58 4.84 -9.83 2.08
CA GLU A 58 5.50 -10.21 0.85
C GLU A 58 6.34 -9.04 0.37
N GLN A 59 7.63 -9.29 0.11
CA GLN A 59 8.46 -8.28 -0.54
C GLN A 59 8.13 -8.28 -2.03
N ILE A 60 7.52 -7.19 -2.47
CA ILE A 60 7.02 -7.03 -3.84
C ILE A 60 8.14 -6.66 -4.83
N GLY A 61 9.14 -5.93 -4.34
CA GLY A 61 10.27 -5.45 -5.14
C GLY A 61 11.23 -4.62 -4.31
N MET A 62 12.31 -4.18 -4.95
CA MET A 62 13.23 -3.18 -4.43
C MET A 62 13.26 -2.03 -5.43
N VAL A 63 13.15 -0.80 -4.93
CA VAL A 63 13.17 0.41 -5.76
C VAL A 63 14.39 1.22 -5.36
N THR A 64 15.20 1.58 -6.34
CA THR A 64 16.32 2.49 -6.16
C THR A 64 15.89 3.87 -6.60
N LEU A 65 15.77 4.79 -5.64
CA LEU A 65 15.49 6.20 -5.94
C LEU A 65 16.82 6.94 -6.11
N HIS A 66 17.07 7.46 -7.32
CA HIS A 66 18.29 8.21 -7.60
C HIS A 66 18.12 9.66 -7.15
N ILE A 67 18.86 10.04 -6.10
CA ILE A 67 18.82 11.39 -5.49
C ILE A 67 19.21 12.50 -6.50
N GLY A 68 19.92 12.15 -7.58
CA GLY A 68 20.37 13.08 -8.62
C GLY A 68 19.32 13.49 -9.64
N ASP A 69 18.26 12.70 -9.83
CA ASP A 69 17.29 12.89 -10.92
C ASP A 69 16.09 13.76 -10.50
N GLY A 70 16.14 14.32 -9.29
CA GLY A 70 15.04 15.06 -8.68
C GLY A 70 13.91 14.16 -8.15
N GLU A 71 14.00 12.84 -8.33
CA GLU A 71 13.08 11.89 -7.72
C GLU A 71 13.38 11.75 -6.22
N THR A 72 12.38 12.01 -5.40
CA THR A 72 12.42 11.87 -3.94
C THR A 72 11.51 10.73 -3.52
N THR A 73 11.73 10.19 -2.32
CA THR A 73 10.77 9.24 -1.70
C THR A 73 9.35 9.81 -1.69
N THR A 74 9.21 11.13 -1.50
CA THR A 74 7.92 11.82 -1.53
C THR A 74 7.27 11.77 -2.91
N SER A 75 7.99 12.12 -3.99
CA SER A 75 7.44 12.10 -5.34
C SER A 75 7.11 10.69 -5.81
N PHE A 76 7.97 9.71 -5.51
CA PHE A 76 7.71 8.30 -5.80
C PHE A 76 6.42 7.80 -5.12
N LEU A 77 6.23 8.13 -3.85
CA LEU A 77 5.01 7.80 -3.13
C LEU A 77 3.78 8.53 -3.67
N ASN A 78 3.91 9.76 -4.17
CA ASN A 78 2.80 10.47 -4.81
C ASN A 78 2.36 9.77 -6.09
N ASP A 79 3.29 9.22 -6.88
CA ASP A 79 2.97 8.46 -8.09
C ASP A 79 2.21 7.17 -7.74
N ILE A 80 2.70 6.44 -6.72
CA ILE A 80 2.04 5.24 -6.20
C ILE A 80 0.63 5.57 -5.70
N GLU A 81 0.48 6.61 -4.88
CA GLU A 81 -0.80 7.04 -4.32
C GLU A 81 -1.77 7.42 -5.42
N THR A 82 -1.32 8.21 -6.41
CA THR A 82 -2.13 8.58 -7.58
C THR A 82 -2.59 7.35 -8.35
N ARG A 83 -1.69 6.37 -8.55
CA ARG A 83 -2.02 5.12 -9.24
C ARG A 83 -2.99 4.28 -8.44
N ALA A 84 -2.79 4.16 -7.13
CA ALA A 84 -3.67 3.41 -6.23
C ALA A 84 -5.08 4.03 -6.20
N CYS A 85 -5.19 5.36 -6.05
CA CYS A 85 -6.45 6.10 -6.14
C CYS A 85 -7.18 5.81 -7.45
N LYS A 86 -6.46 5.86 -8.58
CA LYS A 86 -7.05 5.60 -9.90
C LYS A 86 -7.59 4.16 -9.99
N LEU A 87 -6.77 3.17 -9.66
CA LEU A 87 -7.15 1.75 -9.70
C LEU A 87 -8.35 1.47 -8.79
N TRP A 88 -8.38 2.10 -7.62
CA TRP A 88 -9.48 1.98 -6.67
C TRP A 88 -10.78 2.53 -7.26
N ASN A 89 -10.76 3.75 -7.80
CA ASN A 89 -11.93 4.36 -8.44
C ASN A 89 -12.40 3.60 -9.68
N ASP A 90 -11.49 3.08 -10.50
CA ASP A 90 -11.80 2.26 -11.67
C ASP A 90 -12.47 0.94 -11.24
N SER A 91 -12.01 0.32 -10.15
CA SER A 91 -12.59 -0.90 -9.61
C SER A 91 -13.96 -0.69 -8.95
N LEU A 92 -14.19 0.48 -8.32
CA LEU A 92 -15.51 0.85 -7.81
C LEU A 92 -16.50 1.16 -8.94
N SER A 93 -16.05 1.87 -9.98
CA SER A 93 -16.90 2.27 -11.11
C SER A 93 -17.32 1.11 -11.99
N SER A 94 -16.53 0.02 -12.02
CA SER A 94 -16.81 -1.18 -12.81
C SER A 94 -17.76 -2.17 -12.13
N ARG A 95 -18.13 -1.96 -10.86
CA ARG A 95 -18.94 -2.90 -10.08
C ARG A 95 -20.21 -2.23 -9.56
N PRO A 96 -21.35 -2.31 -10.29
CA PRO A 96 -22.61 -1.79 -9.82
C PRO A 96 -23.16 -2.75 -8.74
N THR A 97 -23.23 -2.26 -7.51
CA THR A 97 -24.19 -2.73 -6.49
C THR A 97 -24.20 -4.23 -6.22
N GLN A 98 -23.20 -4.73 -5.51
CA GLN A 98 -23.32 -5.87 -4.58
C GLN A 98 -22.03 -5.92 -3.77
N SER A 99 -22.11 -6.43 -2.54
CA SER A 99 -20.99 -6.60 -1.62
C SER A 99 -19.77 -7.15 -2.35
N VAL A 100 -18.89 -6.25 -2.79
CA VAL A 100 -17.60 -6.65 -3.32
C VAL A 100 -16.91 -7.24 -2.11
N GLU A 101 -16.60 -8.53 -2.15
CA GLU A 101 -15.68 -9.08 -1.17
C GLU A 101 -14.45 -8.19 -1.23
N VAL A 102 -14.23 -7.45 -0.14
CA VAL A 102 -13.09 -6.56 0.06
C VAL A 102 -11.80 -7.18 -0.48
N THR A 103 -11.65 -8.49 -0.31
CA THR A 103 -10.59 -9.34 -0.85
C THR A 103 -10.37 -9.16 -2.36
N GLN A 104 -11.43 -9.13 -3.17
CA GLN A 104 -11.34 -8.98 -4.61
C GLN A 104 -10.97 -7.55 -5.01
N LEU A 105 -11.49 -6.54 -4.31
CA LEU A 105 -11.13 -5.14 -4.53
C LEU A 105 -9.65 -4.88 -4.19
N VAL A 106 -9.19 -5.46 -3.09
CA VAL A 106 -7.76 -5.46 -2.71
C VAL A 106 -6.94 -6.14 -3.80
N GLN A 107 -7.36 -7.28 -4.36
CA GLN A 107 -6.61 -7.93 -5.44
C GLN A 107 -6.56 -7.09 -6.73
N ASP A 108 -7.67 -6.47 -7.11
CA ASP A 108 -7.80 -5.65 -8.32
C ASP A 108 -6.94 -4.38 -8.25
N VAL A 109 -6.65 -3.87 -7.05
CA VAL A 109 -5.78 -2.71 -6.84
C VAL A 109 -4.34 -3.12 -6.53
N GLN A 110 -4.14 -4.11 -5.68
CA GLN A 110 -2.81 -4.51 -5.21
C GLN A 110 -1.98 -5.11 -6.35
N ARG A 111 -2.53 -5.97 -7.21
CA ARG A 111 -1.74 -6.57 -8.31
C ARG A 111 -1.26 -5.54 -9.34
N PRO A 112 -2.11 -4.64 -9.87
CA PRO A 112 -1.63 -3.63 -10.80
C PRO A 112 -0.73 -2.59 -10.14
N LEU A 113 -0.91 -2.32 -8.84
CA LEU A 113 -0.02 -1.45 -8.08
C LEU A 113 1.36 -2.08 -7.87
N ILE A 114 1.41 -3.38 -7.56
CA ILE A 114 2.65 -4.17 -7.50
C ILE A 114 3.39 -4.06 -8.84
N GLN A 115 2.69 -4.28 -9.94
CA GLN A 115 3.28 -4.21 -11.27
C GLN A 115 3.81 -2.80 -11.58
N PHE A 116 3.04 -1.77 -11.25
CA PHE A 116 3.47 -0.38 -11.40
C PHE A 116 4.74 -0.07 -10.60
N VAL A 117 4.83 -0.54 -9.34
CA VAL A 117 6.02 -0.36 -8.50
C VAL A 117 7.24 -1.06 -9.11
N LYS A 118 7.07 -2.26 -9.68
CA LYS A 118 8.14 -2.98 -10.38
C LYS A 118 8.62 -2.20 -11.61
N GLU A 119 7.69 -1.76 -12.45
CA GLU A 119 8.00 -0.99 -13.66
C GLU A 119 8.70 0.32 -13.33
N LYS A 120 8.22 1.06 -12.32
CA LYS A 120 8.86 2.30 -11.84
C LYS A 120 10.24 2.06 -11.21
N GLY A 121 10.44 0.92 -10.55
CA GLY A 121 11.70 0.57 -9.91
C GLY A 121 12.77 0.01 -10.84
N GLU A 122 12.38 -0.53 -12.00
CA GLU A 122 13.29 -1.08 -13.01
C GLU A 122 13.78 -0.05 -14.04
N ILE A 123 13.31 1.20 -14.00
CA ILE A 123 13.84 2.28 -14.85
C ILE A 123 15.18 2.78 -14.28
N ALA A 124 16.22 1.96 -14.39
CA ALA A 124 17.61 2.37 -14.24
C ALA A 124 18.38 1.76 -15.42
N LEU A 125 18.59 2.56 -16.47
CA LEU A 125 19.56 2.27 -17.52
C LEU A 125 20.97 2.62 -17.02
#